data_AF-A0A423F4N9-F1
#
_entry.id   AF-A0A423F4N9-F1
#
_cell.length_a   1.000
_cell.length_b   1.000
_cell.length_c   1.000
_cell.angle_alpha   90.00
_cell.angle_beta   90.00
_cell.angle_gamma   90.00
#
_symmetry.space_group_name_H-M   'P 1'
#
loop_
_entity.id
_entity.type
_entity.pdbx_description
1 polymer ?
#
loop_
_entity_poly.entity_id
_entity_poly.type
_entity_poly.pdbx_seq_one_letter_code
_entity_poly.pdbx_strand_id
1 'polypeptide(L)'
;MTTRLDYTQASPEGYKAFGGVYVYLQSSGLPMALIDLVYLRVSQINGCAFCIDMHSRDLLKQGLAVDKLVLVPVWHDARDVFTARERIALAFAEAVTHSDVSDAEYAAVAAEFSAKELADLTYGIALMNAFNRLGITFRTTPAAAN
;
A
#
# COMPACT_ATOMS: atom_id res chain seq x y z
N MET A 1 5.86 10.32 20.26
CA MET A 1 6.84 9.20 20.14
C MET A 1 8.15 9.77 19.64
N THR A 2 9.30 9.27 20.07
CA THR A 2 10.61 9.68 19.53
C THR A 2 11.09 8.70 18.47
N THR A 3 11.59 9.23 17.34
CA THR A 3 12.28 8.45 16.30
C THR A 3 13.47 7.73 16.91
N ARG A 4 13.65 6.44 16.57
CA ARG A 4 14.77 5.62 17.07
C ARG A 4 16.04 5.79 16.24
N LEU A 5 15.91 5.83 14.92
CA LEU A 5 17.01 5.99 13.96
C LEU A 5 16.48 6.65 12.70
N ASP A 6 17.20 7.62 12.14
CA ASP A 6 16.97 8.05 10.77
C ASP A 6 17.68 7.08 9.81
N TYR A 7 16.95 6.06 9.35
CA TYR A 7 17.50 5.06 8.44
C TYR A 7 17.80 5.61 7.04
N THR A 8 17.20 6.75 6.67
CA THR A 8 17.47 7.40 5.38
C THR A 8 18.84 8.08 5.36
N GLN A 9 19.30 8.55 6.52
CA GLN A 9 20.66 9.08 6.71
C GLN A 9 21.68 7.98 7.04
N ALA A 10 21.28 6.98 7.83
CA ALA A 10 22.19 5.91 8.25
C ALA A 10 22.55 4.93 7.11
N SER A 11 21.65 4.72 6.15
CA SER A 11 21.89 3.87 4.97
C SER A 11 21.17 4.42 3.73
N PRO A 12 21.69 5.52 3.14
CA PRO A 12 21.02 6.22 2.05
C PRO A 12 20.91 5.37 0.77
N GLU A 13 21.90 4.55 0.46
CA GLU A 13 21.89 3.66 -0.71
C GLU A 13 20.82 2.58 -0.58
N GLY A 14 20.65 2.05 0.63
CA GLY A 14 19.59 1.10 0.95
C GLY A 14 18.22 1.74 0.73
N TYR A 15 17.96 2.91 1.32
CA TYR A 15 16.70 3.63 1.11
C TYR A 15 16.45 3.97 -0.37
N LYS A 16 17.48 4.40 -1.10
CA LYS A 16 17.39 4.71 -2.53
C LYS A 16 16.99 3.50 -3.37
N ALA A 17 17.45 2.29 -3.03
CA ALA A 17 17.06 1.08 -3.75
C ALA A 17 15.54 0.81 -3.64
N PHE A 18 14.96 0.96 -2.44
CA PHE A 18 13.51 0.89 -2.25
C PHE A 18 12.78 2.01 -3.00
N GLY A 19 13.32 3.23 -2.96
CA GLY A 19 12.79 4.38 -3.70
C GLY A 19 12.76 4.17 -5.22
N GLY A 20 13.71 3.41 -5.78
CA GLY A 20 13.71 3.04 -7.20
C GLY A 20 12.47 2.25 -7.61
N VAL A 21 12.04 1.29 -6.79
CA VAL A 21 10.80 0.53 -7.02
C VAL A 21 9.58 1.45 -6.89
N TYR A 22 9.56 2.32 -5.89
CA TYR A 22 8.48 3.30 -5.70
C TYR A 22 8.29 4.21 -6.93
N VAL A 23 9.39 4.75 -7.48
CA VAL A 23 9.37 5.61 -8.67
C VAL A 23 8.96 4.83 -9.91
N TYR A 24 9.47 3.60 -10.09
CA TYR A 24 9.05 2.74 -11.19
C TYR A 24 7.53 2.52 -11.17
N LEU A 25 6.93 2.24 -10.00
CA LEU A 25 5.50 2.01 -9.87
C LEU A 25 4.65 3.21 -10.32
N GLN A 26 5.15 4.43 -10.18
CA GLN A 26 4.48 5.64 -10.67
C GLN A 26 4.33 5.70 -12.20
N SER A 27 5.14 4.94 -12.93
CA SER A 27 5.08 4.82 -14.39
C SER A 27 4.75 3.40 -14.87
N SER A 28 4.26 2.54 -13.96
CA SER A 28 3.97 1.13 -14.25
C SER A 28 2.79 0.89 -15.21
N GLY A 29 1.89 1.87 -15.32
CA GLY A 29 0.61 1.76 -16.05
C GLY A 29 -0.59 1.48 -15.15
N LEU A 30 -0.37 1.08 -13.88
CA LEU A 30 -1.43 1.01 -12.88
C LEU A 30 -1.88 2.42 -12.48
N PRO A 31 -3.19 2.65 -12.25
CA PRO A 31 -3.66 3.92 -11.70
C PRO A 31 -3.01 4.20 -10.34
N MET A 32 -2.48 5.41 -10.16
CA MET A 32 -1.85 5.80 -8.89
C MET A 32 -2.79 5.67 -7.68
N ALA A 33 -4.06 6.04 -7.86
CA ALA A 33 -5.07 5.88 -6.82
C ALA A 33 -5.24 4.42 -6.38
N LEU A 34 -5.06 3.44 -7.28
CA LEU A 34 -5.13 2.02 -6.94
C LEU A 34 -3.89 1.58 -6.15
N ILE A 35 -2.70 2.05 -6.56
CA ILE A 35 -1.44 1.79 -5.84
C ILE A 35 -1.52 2.34 -4.42
N ASP A 36 -1.92 3.61 -4.24
CA ASP A 36 -2.02 4.23 -2.93
C ASP A 36 -3.14 3.62 -2.06
N LEU A 37 -4.23 3.14 -2.68
CA LEU A 37 -5.29 2.41 -1.98
C LEU A 37 -4.76 1.09 -1.40
N VAL A 38 -3.97 0.35 -2.18
CA VAL A 38 -3.28 -0.87 -1.74
C VAL A 38 -2.26 -0.54 -0.65
N TYR A 39 -1.46 0.50 -0.83
CA TYR A 39 -0.49 0.95 0.18
C TYR A 39 -1.14 1.30 1.52
N LEU A 40 -2.26 2.01 1.48
CA LEU A 40 -3.05 2.31 2.67
C LEU A 40 -3.53 1.02 3.34
N ARG A 41 -4.11 0.08 2.60
CA ARG A 41 -4.66 -1.15 3.17
C ARG A 41 -3.57 -2.02 3.81
N VAL A 42 -2.46 -2.23 3.11
CA VAL A 42 -1.28 -2.95 3.64
C VAL A 42 -0.78 -2.29 4.94
N SER A 43 -0.71 -0.96 4.95
CA SER A 43 -0.28 -0.19 6.12
C SER A 43 -1.23 -0.29 7.31
N GLN A 44 -2.54 -0.36 7.06
CA GLN A 44 -3.57 -0.58 8.08
C GLN A 44 -3.44 -1.98 8.71
N ILE A 45 -3.20 -3.02 7.91
CA ILE A 45 -2.98 -4.40 8.40
C ILE A 45 -1.71 -4.45 9.26
N ASN A 46 -0.62 -3.85 8.79
CA ASN A 46 0.66 -3.86 9.50
C ASN A 46 0.73 -2.89 10.70
N GLY A 47 -0.18 -1.92 10.81
CA GLY A 47 -0.19 -0.93 11.88
C GLY A 47 0.89 0.16 11.76
N CYS A 48 1.33 0.51 10.55
CA CYS A 48 2.30 1.60 10.35
C CYS A 48 1.61 2.98 10.36
N ALA A 49 1.53 3.65 11.51
CA ALA A 49 0.87 4.96 11.63
C ALA A 49 1.41 6.04 10.67
N PHE A 50 2.74 6.09 10.47
CA PHE A 50 3.37 6.97 9.49
C PHE A 50 2.86 6.71 8.06
N CYS A 51 2.86 5.45 7.65
CA CYS A 51 2.46 5.03 6.31
C CYS A 51 0.95 5.25 6.09
N ILE A 52 0.12 4.98 7.11
CA ILE A 52 -1.32 5.25 7.08
C ILE A 52 -1.58 6.74 6.85
N ASP A 53 -0.92 7.61 7.63
CA ASP A 53 -1.08 9.08 7.49
C ASP A 53 -0.63 9.56 6.10
N MET A 54 0.53 9.09 5.63
CA MET A 54 1.08 9.46 4.32
C MET A 54 0.14 9.09 3.17
N HIS A 55 -0.24 7.80 3.06
CA HIS A 55 -1.07 7.34 1.94
C HIS A 55 -2.52 7.83 2.04
N SER A 56 -3.04 8.07 3.25
CA SER A 56 -4.34 8.74 3.40
C SER A 56 -4.31 10.15 2.83
N ARG A 57 -3.26 10.93 3.11
CA ARG A 57 -3.10 12.27 2.55
C ARG A 57 -2.92 12.25 1.04
N ASP A 58 -2.16 11.30 0.51
CA ASP A 58 -1.92 11.20 -0.93
C ASP A 58 -3.20 10.82 -1.69
N LEU A 59 -4.04 9.94 -1.14
CA LEU A 59 -5.36 9.64 -1.70
C LEU A 59 -6.31 10.85 -1.64
N LEU A 60 -6.30 11.61 -0.55
CA LEU A 60 -7.10 12.85 -0.45
C LEU A 60 -6.66 13.90 -1.46
N LYS A 61 -5.35 14.08 -1.68
CA LYS A 61 -4.80 14.97 -2.73
C LYS A 61 -5.21 14.52 -4.13
N GLN A 62 -5.38 13.21 -4.35
CA GLN A 62 -5.89 12.64 -5.60
C GLN A 62 -7.42 12.76 -5.76
N GLY A 63 -8.11 13.30 -4.76
CA GLY A 63 -9.56 13.51 -4.82
C GLY A 63 -10.40 12.33 -4.34
N LEU A 64 -9.82 11.34 -3.65
CA LEU A 64 -10.59 10.27 -3.02
C LEU A 64 -11.52 10.88 -1.95
N ALA A 65 -12.80 10.53 -1.98
CA ALA A 65 -13.76 10.95 -0.97
C ALA A 65 -13.38 10.40 0.41
N VAL A 66 -13.55 11.23 1.46
CA VAL A 66 -13.32 10.83 2.86
C VAL A 66 -14.16 9.61 3.23
N ASP A 67 -15.41 9.55 2.78
CA ASP A 67 -16.32 8.42 3.02
C ASP A 67 -15.72 7.09 2.52
N LYS A 68 -15.09 7.10 1.34
CA LYS A 68 -14.40 5.91 0.80
C LYS A 68 -13.13 5.59 1.58
N LEU A 69 -12.34 6.62 1.92
CA LEU A 69 -11.09 6.48 2.67
C LEU A 69 -11.30 5.77 4.02
N VAL A 70 -12.33 6.18 4.79
CA VAL A 70 -12.60 5.61 6.11
C VAL A 70 -13.16 4.19 6.06
N LEU A 71 -13.70 3.77 4.90
CA LEU A 71 -14.25 2.43 4.68
C LEU A 71 -13.22 1.42 4.17
N VAL A 72 -11.99 1.84 3.83
CA VAL A 72 -10.93 0.93 3.36
C VAL A 72 -10.67 -0.26 4.31
N PRO A 73 -10.61 -0.10 5.65
CA PRO A 73 -10.42 -1.25 6.56
C PRO A 73 -11.53 -2.31 6.50
N VAL A 74 -12.72 -1.92 6.03
CA VAL A 74 -13.95 -2.74 6.02
C VAL A 74 -14.54 -2.85 4.61
N TRP A 75 -13.69 -2.75 3.59
CA TRP A 75 -14.10 -2.72 2.17
C TRP A 75 -14.97 -3.90 1.74
N HIS A 76 -14.81 -5.07 2.38
CA HIS A 76 -15.55 -6.30 2.11
C HIS A 76 -17.03 -6.22 2.52
N ASP A 77 -17.37 -5.37 3.49
CA ASP A 77 -18.75 -5.06 3.88
C ASP A 77 -19.27 -3.87 3.05
N ALA A 78 -18.42 -2.87 2.82
CA ALA A 78 -18.71 -1.67 2.02
C ALA A 78 -18.50 -1.85 0.50
N ARG A 79 -18.80 -3.03 -0.05
CA ARG A 79 -18.39 -3.46 -1.40
C ARG A 79 -18.81 -2.53 -2.54
N ASP A 80 -19.91 -1.80 -2.37
CA ASP A 80 -20.49 -0.95 -3.41
C ASP A 80 -19.79 0.41 -3.52
N VAL A 81 -18.92 0.74 -2.55
CA VAL A 81 -18.06 1.94 -2.56
C VAL A 81 -16.79 1.71 -3.41
N PHE A 82 -16.44 0.45 -3.66
CA PHE A 82 -15.23 0.03 -4.36
C PHE A 82 -15.58 -0.61 -5.70
N THR A 83 -14.83 -0.27 -6.74
CA THR A 83 -14.94 -0.92 -8.05
C THR A 83 -14.51 -2.39 -7.97
N ALA A 84 -14.91 -3.21 -8.94
CA ALA A 84 -14.48 -4.61 -9.00
C ALA A 84 -12.95 -4.75 -8.97
N ARG A 85 -12.24 -3.93 -9.75
CA ARG A 85 -10.77 -3.89 -9.81
C ARG A 85 -10.14 -3.56 -8.46
N GLU A 86 -10.68 -2.57 -7.75
CA GLU A 86 -10.20 -2.20 -6.41
C GLU A 86 -10.44 -3.31 -5.39
N ARG A 87 -11.62 -3.95 -5.40
CA ARG A 87 -11.91 -5.08 -4.49
C ARG A 87 -10.96 -6.25 -4.70
N ILE A 88 -10.66 -6.58 -5.96
CA ILE A 88 -9.73 -7.65 -6.30
C ILE A 88 -8.30 -7.28 -5.86
N ALA A 89 -7.85 -6.05 -6.10
CA ALA A 89 -6.55 -5.58 -5.64
C ALA A 89 -6.44 -5.55 -4.11
N LEU A 90 -7.49 -5.11 -3.41
CA LEU A 90 -7.55 -5.09 -1.95
C LEU A 90 -7.47 -6.51 -1.39
N ALA A 91 -8.31 -7.43 -1.87
CA ALA A 91 -8.28 -8.84 -1.45
C ALA A 91 -6.89 -9.46 -1.65
N PHE A 92 -6.31 -9.27 -2.83
CA PHE A 92 -4.96 -9.77 -3.14
C PHE A 92 -3.89 -9.13 -2.24
N ALA A 93 -4.01 -7.84 -1.93
CA ALA A 93 -3.10 -7.15 -1.01
C ALA A 93 -3.18 -7.70 0.42
N GLU A 94 -4.36 -8.08 0.91
CA GLU A 94 -4.50 -8.73 2.22
C GLU A 94 -3.83 -10.11 2.21
N ALA A 95 -4.14 -10.95 1.22
CA ALA A 95 -3.59 -12.29 1.06
C ALA A 95 -2.05 -12.30 0.98
N VAL A 96 -1.48 -11.44 0.12
CA VAL A 96 -0.03 -11.30 -0.02
C VAL A 96 0.62 -10.76 1.26
N THR A 97 -0.03 -9.81 1.95
CA THR A 97 0.49 -9.28 3.23
C THR A 97 0.57 -10.36 4.30
N HIS A 98 -0.40 -11.27 4.33
CA HIS A 98 -0.40 -12.43 5.23
C HIS A 98 0.46 -13.60 4.73
N SER A 99 1.00 -13.51 3.51
CA SER A 99 1.71 -14.61 2.83
C SER A 99 0.87 -15.89 2.72
N ASP A 100 -0.44 -15.74 2.57
CA ASP A 100 -1.43 -16.80 2.46
C ASP A 100 -2.30 -16.53 1.23
N VAL A 101 -1.76 -16.82 0.06
CA VAL A 101 -2.44 -16.60 -1.23
C VAL A 101 -3.01 -17.93 -1.71
N SER A 102 -4.33 -18.05 -1.70
CA SER A 102 -5.04 -19.21 -2.25
C SER A 102 -5.06 -19.20 -3.78
N ASP A 103 -5.25 -20.38 -4.39
CA ASP A 103 -5.44 -20.52 -5.84
C ASP A 103 -6.62 -19.68 -6.35
N ALA A 104 -7.68 -19.54 -5.54
CA ALA A 104 -8.86 -18.76 -5.89
C ALA A 104 -8.55 -17.25 -5.94
N GLU A 105 -7.79 -16.73 -4.97
CA GLU A 105 -7.36 -15.33 -4.96
C GLU A 105 -6.40 -15.03 -6.11
N TYR A 106 -5.46 -15.95 -6.38
CA TYR A 106 -4.56 -15.82 -7.52
C TYR A 106 -5.31 -15.82 -8.85
N ALA A 107 -6.27 -16.75 -9.03
CA ALA A 107 -7.09 -16.81 -10.23
C ALA A 107 -7.93 -15.54 -10.42
N ALA A 108 -8.49 -15.00 -9.34
CA ALA A 108 -9.29 -13.77 -9.39
C ALA A 108 -8.45 -12.56 -9.82
N VAL A 109 -7.26 -12.38 -9.27
CA VAL A 109 -6.38 -11.27 -9.66
C VAL A 109 -5.82 -11.45 -11.07
N ALA A 110 -5.46 -12.68 -11.47
CA ALA A 110 -4.96 -12.97 -12.81
C ALA A 110 -6.02 -12.78 -13.92
N ALA A 111 -7.31 -12.89 -13.58
CA ALA A 111 -8.40 -12.63 -14.52
C ALA A 111 -8.67 -11.12 -14.74
N GLU A 112 -8.34 -10.27 -13.76
CA GLU A 112 -8.60 -8.83 -13.80
C GLU A 112 -7.37 -8.01 -14.27
N PHE A 113 -6.17 -8.48 -13.95
CA PHE A 113 -4.91 -7.78 -14.21
C PHE A 113 -4.11 -8.50 -15.29
N SER A 114 -3.49 -7.73 -16.19
CA SER A 114 -2.50 -8.30 -17.12
C SER A 114 -1.30 -8.86 -16.34
N ALA A 115 -0.52 -9.76 -16.95
CA ALA A 115 0.65 -10.34 -16.30
C ALA A 115 1.66 -9.28 -15.79
N LYS A 116 1.82 -8.18 -16.54
CA LYS A 116 2.65 -7.05 -16.11
C LYS A 116 2.05 -6.33 -14.91
N GLU A 117 0.77 -5.97 -14.97
CA GLU A 117 0.09 -5.28 -13.87
C GLU A 117 0.03 -6.11 -12.60
N LEU A 118 -0.15 -7.44 -12.71
CA LEU A 118 -0.11 -8.34 -11.57
C LEU A 118 1.28 -8.35 -10.91
N ALA A 119 2.35 -8.40 -11.71
CA ALA A 119 3.71 -8.30 -11.21
C ALA A 119 3.95 -6.94 -10.53
N ASP A 120 3.51 -5.84 -11.15
CA ASP A 120 3.65 -4.48 -10.59
C ASP A 120 2.84 -4.30 -9.30
N LEU A 121 1.60 -4.81 -9.25
CA LEU A 121 0.77 -4.82 -8.05
C LEU A 121 1.47 -5.59 -6.92
N THR A 122 2.06 -6.74 -7.24
CA THR A 122 2.83 -7.56 -6.28
C THR A 122 4.07 -6.81 -5.79
N TYR A 123 4.80 -6.12 -6.67
CA TYR A 123 5.93 -5.27 -6.27
C TYR A 123 5.49 -4.15 -5.34
N GLY A 124 4.34 -3.52 -5.61
CA GLY A 124 3.76 -2.51 -4.72
C GLY A 124 3.45 -3.07 -3.33
N ILE A 125 2.74 -4.21 -3.25
CA ILE A 125 2.39 -4.83 -1.98
C ILE A 125 3.65 -5.22 -1.18
N ALA A 126 4.64 -5.81 -1.83
CA ALA A 126 5.92 -6.20 -1.21
C ALA A 126 6.71 -4.99 -0.73
N LEU A 127 6.79 -3.94 -1.56
CA LEU A 127 7.46 -2.69 -1.23
C LEU A 127 6.82 -2.03 0.00
N MET A 128 5.49 -1.98 0.04
CA MET A 128 4.79 -1.38 1.18
C MET A 128 4.98 -2.17 2.46
N ASN A 129 4.94 -3.50 2.38
CA ASN A 129 5.27 -4.38 3.49
C ASN A 129 6.67 -4.09 4.05
N ALA A 130 7.65 -3.82 3.19
CA ALA A 130 8.98 -3.46 3.64
C ALA A 130 9.05 -2.06 4.28
N PHE A 131 8.44 -1.05 3.66
CA PHE A 131 8.39 0.30 4.25
C PHE A 131 7.64 0.34 5.58
N ASN A 132 6.57 -0.44 5.75
CA ASN A 132 5.89 -0.57 7.03
C ASN A 132 6.84 -1.12 8.11
N ARG A 133 7.64 -2.14 7.79
CA ARG A 133 8.65 -2.69 8.71
C ARG A 133 9.69 -1.65 9.09
N LEU A 134 10.15 -0.83 8.15
CA LEU A 134 11.07 0.29 8.43
C LEU A 134 10.41 1.34 9.34
N GLY A 135 9.22 1.83 8.97
CA GLY A 135 8.51 2.87 9.71
C GLY A 135 8.18 2.48 11.15
N ILE A 136 7.73 1.24 11.36
CA ILE A 136 7.44 0.70 12.70
C ILE A 136 8.73 0.49 13.51
N THR A 137 9.76 -0.12 12.90
CA THR A 137 11.02 -0.43 13.59
C THR A 137 11.70 0.85 14.07
N PHE A 138 11.73 1.88 13.23
CA PHE A 138 12.43 3.12 13.50
C PHE A 138 11.56 4.23 14.11
N ARG A 139 10.26 3.97 14.33
CA ARG A 139 9.27 4.90 14.90
C ARG A 139 9.23 6.22 14.12
N THR A 140 9.11 6.13 12.80
CA THR A 140 8.91 7.31 11.95
C THR A 140 7.62 8.02 12.39
N THR A 141 7.70 9.33 12.61
CA THR A 141 6.57 10.12 13.12
C THR A 141 5.62 10.49 11.98
N PRO A 142 4.30 10.20 12.08
CA PRO A 142 3.32 10.68 11.11
C PRO A 142 3.27 12.22 11.12
N ALA A 143 2.99 12.83 9.98
CA ALA A 143 2.80 14.28 9.87
C ALA A 143 1.65 14.79 10.75
N ALA A 144 0.64 13.95 11.03
CA ALA A 144 -0.44 14.28 11.97
C ALA A 144 0.00 14.47 13.43
N ALA A 145 1.20 14.05 13.81
CA ALA A 145 1.74 14.17 15.17
C ALA A 145 2.83 15.26 15.30
N ASN A 146 3.01 16.08 14.26
CA ASN A 146 3.93 17.22 14.23
C ASN A 146 3.19 18.55 14.29
#